data_AF-A0A2A4UHF0-F1
#
_entry.id   AF-A0A2A4UHF0-F1
#
_cell.length_a   1.000
_cell.length_b   1.000
_cell.length_c   1.000
_cell.angle_alpha   90.00
_cell.angle_beta   90.00
_cell.angle_gamma   90.00
#
_symmetry.space_group_name_H-M   'P 1'
#
loop_
_entity.id
_entity.type
_entity.pdbx_description
1 polymer ?
#
loop_
_entity_poly.entity_id
_entity_poly.type
_entity_poly.pdbx_seq_one_letter_code
_entity_poly.pdbx_strand_id
1 'polypeptide(L)'
;MKVYRDAERARLEMALMESSLESDASEYLALFNQGWQKILKHGDLARWKGGFDALPDVTPSSINLVRDTVTIGSGNDASQSSEEIQISLKAMHPWRKGPFNLFGVHIDTEWRSDWKWQRVQQHIAPLKGRTVLDVGCGSGYHMWRMLGEGADLLIGVDPT
;
A
#
# COMPACT_ATOMS: atom_id res chain seq x y z
N MET A 1 -14.31 9.65 3.02
CA MET A 1 -12.94 9.81 3.57
C MET A 1 -12.90 9.78 5.08
N LYS A 2 -13.80 10.46 5.82
CA LYS A 2 -13.76 10.43 7.31
C LYS A 2 -13.73 9.02 7.90
N VAL A 3 -14.64 8.14 7.49
CA VAL A 3 -14.70 6.74 7.97
C VAL A 3 -13.38 5.99 7.68
N TYR A 4 -12.87 6.09 6.44
CA TYR A 4 -11.59 5.47 6.06
C TYR A 4 -10.43 5.98 6.91
N ARG A 5 -10.29 7.30 7.05
CA ARG A 5 -9.27 7.93 7.89
C ARG A 5 -9.34 7.42 9.33
N ASP A 6 -10.53 7.39 9.92
CA ASP A 6 -10.70 7.02 11.32
C ASP A 6 -10.35 5.53 11.53
N ALA A 7 -10.71 4.66 10.57
CA ALA A 7 -10.32 3.25 10.57
C ALA A 7 -8.81 3.06 10.39
N GLU A 8 -8.17 3.79 9.47
CA GLU A 8 -6.72 3.74 9.28
C GLU A 8 -5.96 4.27 10.50
N ARG A 9 -6.44 5.35 11.12
CA ARG A 9 -5.85 5.87 12.36
C ARG A 9 -5.90 4.82 13.46
N ALA A 10 -7.03 4.13 13.62
CA ALA A 10 -7.19 3.09 14.64
C ALA A 10 -6.25 1.91 14.39
N ARG A 11 -6.07 1.49 13.13
CA ARG A 11 -5.10 0.42 12.77
C ARG A 11 -3.66 0.85 13.07
N LEU A 12 -3.29 2.08 12.73
CA LEU A 12 -1.97 2.62 13.02
C LEU A 12 -1.74 2.69 14.53
N GLU A 13 -2.70 3.21 15.29
CA GLU A 13 -2.64 3.29 16.75
C GLU A 13 -2.43 1.91 17.38
N MET A 14 -3.22 0.91 16.98
CA MET A 14 -3.05 -0.48 17.43
C MET A 14 -1.66 -1.04 17.10
N ALA A 15 -1.22 -0.89 15.84
CA ALA A 15 0.09 -1.37 15.41
C ALA A 15 1.25 -0.69 16.16
N LEU A 16 1.13 0.60 16.49
CA LEU A 16 2.15 1.31 17.27
C LEU A 16 2.19 0.80 18.71
N MET A 17 1.02 0.64 19.36
CA MET A 17 0.91 0.18 20.74
C MET A 17 1.39 -1.26 20.93
N GLU A 18 1.26 -2.10 19.91
CA GLU A 18 1.72 -3.50 19.94
C GLU A 18 3.19 -3.67 19.51
N SER A 19 3.90 -2.57 19.24
CA SER A 19 5.26 -2.59 18.71
C SER A 19 6.26 -1.88 19.61
N SER A 20 7.54 -1.94 19.24
CA SER A 20 8.61 -1.16 19.88
C SER A 20 8.47 0.36 19.70
N LEU A 21 7.45 0.84 18.99
CA LEU A 21 7.20 2.26 18.71
C LEU A 21 6.14 2.88 19.65
N GLU A 22 5.65 2.14 20.64
CA GLU A 22 4.63 2.61 21.59
C GLU A 22 4.98 3.97 22.21
N SER A 23 6.25 4.17 22.62
CA SER A 23 6.71 5.41 23.25
C SER A 23 6.54 6.64 22.36
N ASP A 24 6.60 6.45 21.05
CA ASP A 24 6.56 7.50 20.04
C ASP A 24 5.17 7.61 19.39
N ALA A 25 4.20 6.78 19.80
CA ALA A 25 2.92 6.65 19.12
C ALA A 25 2.17 8.00 19.00
N SER A 26 2.30 8.87 20.01
CA SER A 26 1.70 10.20 20.00
C SER A 26 2.23 11.08 18.84
N GLU A 27 3.53 10.97 18.52
CA GLU A 27 4.15 11.72 17.42
C GLU A 27 3.70 11.18 16.06
N TYR A 28 3.70 9.85 15.89
CA TYR A 28 3.21 9.21 14.66
C TYR A 28 1.74 9.56 14.39
N LEU A 29 0.88 9.55 15.41
CA LEU A 29 -0.53 9.90 15.26
C LEU A 29 -0.72 11.40 14.97
N ALA A 30 0.13 12.26 15.53
CA ALA A 30 0.14 13.68 15.18
C ALA A 30 0.53 13.90 13.70
N LEU A 31 1.57 13.20 13.23
CA LEU A 31 2.01 13.23 11.82
C LEU A 31 0.93 12.69 10.87
N PHE A 32 0.28 11.58 11.23
CA PHE A 32 -0.86 11.01 10.49
C PHE A 32 -1.98 12.05 10.32
N ASN A 33 -2.35 12.73 11.41
CA ASN A 33 -3.38 13.77 11.37
C ASN A 33 -2.98 14.94 10.46
N GLN A 34 -1.73 15.39 10.53
CA GLN A 34 -1.21 16.46 9.66
C GLN A 34 -1.22 16.04 8.18
N GLY A 35 -0.81 14.82 7.86
CA GLY A 35 -0.84 14.26 6.51
C GLY A 35 -2.26 14.24 5.94
N TRP A 36 -3.23 13.76 6.72
CA TRP A 36 -4.63 13.75 6.31
C TRP A 36 -5.20 15.14 6.04
N GLN A 37 -4.78 16.17 6.77
CA GLN A 37 -5.20 17.55 6.47
C GLN A 37 -4.71 18.03 5.10
N LYS A 38 -3.54 17.55 4.64
CA LYS A 38 -3.04 17.83 3.28
C LYS A 38 -3.81 17.05 2.23
N ILE A 39 -4.00 15.74 2.45
CA ILE A 39 -4.75 14.86 1.53
C ILE A 39 -6.16 15.40 1.27
N LEU A 40 -6.88 15.82 2.32
CA LEU A 40 -8.24 16.35 2.21
C LEU A 40 -8.35 17.64 1.38
N LYS A 41 -7.24 18.34 1.15
CA LYS A 41 -7.17 19.56 0.34
C LYS A 41 -6.58 19.33 -1.05
N HIS A 42 -6.16 18.11 -1.36
CA HIS A 42 -5.52 17.81 -2.63
C HIS A 42 -6.51 17.93 -3.81
N GLY A 43 -6.09 18.61 -4.88
CA GLY A 43 -6.96 18.90 -6.03
C GLY A 43 -7.49 17.65 -6.75
N ASP A 44 -6.68 16.59 -6.81
CA ASP A 44 -7.07 15.30 -7.42
C ASP A 44 -7.87 14.37 -6.49
N LEU A 45 -8.10 14.74 -5.22
CA LEU A 45 -8.73 13.84 -4.24
C LEU A 45 -10.08 13.30 -4.71
N ALA A 46 -10.90 14.14 -5.35
CA ALA A 46 -12.20 13.73 -5.86
C ALA A 46 -12.08 12.62 -6.91
N ARG A 47 -11.09 12.73 -7.82
CA ARG A 47 -10.80 11.71 -8.83
C ARG A 47 -10.32 10.42 -8.20
N TRP A 48 -9.35 10.51 -7.29
CA TRP A 48 -8.79 9.33 -6.61
C TRP A 48 -9.84 8.59 -5.80
N LYS A 49 -10.63 9.33 -5.01
CA LYS A 49 -11.72 8.75 -4.23
C LYS A 49 -12.75 8.08 -5.13
N GLY A 50 -13.14 8.72 -6.24
CA GLY A 50 -14.10 8.14 -7.18
C GLY A 50 -13.63 6.80 -7.75
N GLY A 51 -12.35 6.69 -8.09
CA GLY A 51 -11.77 5.41 -8.51
C GLY A 51 -11.69 4.38 -7.40
N PHE A 52 -11.29 4.79 -6.19
CA PHE A 52 -11.22 3.90 -5.03
C PHE A 52 -12.59 3.34 -4.64
N ASP A 53 -13.63 4.17 -4.59
CA ASP A 53 -14.99 3.72 -4.26
C ASP A 53 -15.60 2.81 -5.34
N ALA A 54 -15.09 2.87 -6.58
CA ALA A 54 -15.54 2.04 -7.70
C ALA A 54 -14.83 0.68 -7.77
N LEU A 55 -13.82 0.44 -6.93
CA LEU A 55 -13.17 -0.87 -6.82
C LEU A 55 -14.09 -1.89 -6.15
N PRO A 56 -13.91 -3.20 -6.45
CA PRO A 56 -14.71 -4.24 -5.84
C PRO A 56 -14.39 -4.36 -4.35
N ASP A 57 -15.44 -4.36 -3.52
CA ASP A 57 -15.33 -4.68 -2.09
C ASP A 57 -15.39 -6.21 -1.92
N VAL A 58 -14.24 -6.86 -2.11
CA VAL A 58 -14.11 -8.32 -2.12
C VAL A 58 -12.94 -8.78 -1.27
N THR A 59 -13.08 -9.97 -0.68
CA THR A 59 -11.95 -10.66 -0.05
C THR A 59 -11.18 -11.43 -1.11
N PRO A 60 -9.87 -11.18 -1.30
CA PRO A 60 -9.09 -11.87 -2.31
C PRO A 60 -8.99 -13.37 -1.99
N SER A 61 -9.12 -14.21 -3.01
CA SER A 61 -8.96 -15.67 -2.88
C SER A 61 -7.51 -16.09 -2.62
N SER A 62 -6.55 -15.23 -2.98
CA SER A 62 -5.12 -15.46 -2.77
C SER A 62 -4.34 -14.15 -2.66
N ILE A 63 -3.22 -14.19 -1.95
CA ILE A 63 -2.29 -13.07 -1.81
C ILE A 63 -0.88 -13.61 -2.05
N ASN A 64 -0.12 -12.99 -2.94
CA ASN A 64 1.27 -13.36 -3.21
C ASN A 64 2.18 -12.12 -3.21
N LEU A 65 3.03 -12.06 -2.19
CA LEU A 65 3.92 -10.92 -1.93
C LEU A 65 5.40 -11.26 -2.15
N VAL A 66 5.74 -12.55 -2.31
CA VAL A 66 7.13 -13.02 -2.46
C VAL A 66 7.62 -12.97 -3.90
N ARG A 67 6.71 -12.88 -4.86
CA ARG A 67 7.02 -12.76 -6.29
C ARG A 67 7.29 -11.31 -6.68
N ASP A 68 7.86 -11.13 -7.88
CA ASP A 68 8.19 -9.81 -8.42
C ASP A 68 6.97 -8.91 -8.61
N THR A 69 5.86 -9.48 -9.04
CA THR A 69 4.59 -8.76 -9.11
C THR A 69 3.81 -9.01 -7.82
N VAL A 70 3.56 -7.95 -7.05
CA VAL A 70 2.67 -8.01 -5.88
C VAL A 70 1.27 -8.33 -6.39
N THR A 71 0.77 -9.52 -6.05
CA THR A 71 -0.48 -10.05 -6.60
C THR A 71 -1.51 -10.23 -5.51
N ILE A 72 -2.68 -9.61 -5.69
CA ILE A 72 -3.82 -9.69 -4.78
C ILE A 72 -5.02 -10.19 -5.56
N GLY A 73 -5.55 -11.33 -5.16
CA GLY A 73 -6.73 -11.95 -5.72
C GLY A 73 -6.58 -12.42 -7.17
N SER A 74 -7.71 -12.78 -7.74
CA SER A 74 -7.87 -13.21 -9.12
C SER A 74 -9.03 -12.46 -9.79
N GLY A 75 -9.12 -12.51 -11.12
CA GLY A 75 -10.26 -11.92 -11.85
C GLY A 75 -11.60 -12.59 -11.54
N ASN A 76 -11.58 -13.79 -10.94
CA ASN A 76 -12.81 -14.50 -10.52
C ASN A 76 -13.29 -14.06 -9.13
N ASP A 77 -12.52 -13.25 -8.41
CA ASP A 77 -12.89 -12.80 -7.05
C ASP A 77 -13.88 -11.65 -7.07
N ALA A 78 -13.98 -10.93 -8.20
CA ALA A 78 -14.83 -9.76 -8.37
C ALA A 78 -15.94 -10.05 -9.40
N SER A 79 -17.13 -9.50 -9.17
CA SER A 79 -18.21 -9.52 -10.17
C SER A 79 -18.00 -8.49 -11.29
N GLN A 80 -17.18 -7.48 -11.04
CA GLN A 80 -16.80 -6.46 -12.02
C GLN A 80 -15.86 -7.04 -13.07
N SER A 81 -15.94 -6.54 -14.30
CA SER A 81 -15.03 -6.94 -15.36
C SER A 81 -13.61 -6.39 -15.13
N SER A 82 -12.61 -7.01 -15.78
CA SER A 82 -11.23 -6.51 -15.77
C SER A 82 -11.12 -5.07 -16.25
N GLU A 83 -11.95 -4.66 -17.21
CA GLU A 83 -11.97 -3.31 -17.76
C GLU A 83 -12.53 -2.30 -16.74
N GLU A 84 -13.58 -2.64 -16.01
CA GLU A 84 -14.15 -1.81 -14.95
C GLU A 84 -13.15 -1.58 -13.81
N ILE A 85 -12.48 -2.65 -13.38
CA ILE A 85 -11.41 -2.58 -12.37
C ILE A 85 -10.25 -1.74 -12.91
N GLN A 86 -9.85 -1.93 -14.17
CA GLN A 86 -8.78 -1.15 -14.78
C GLN A 86 -9.11 0.35 -14.87
N ILE A 87 -10.34 0.72 -15.23
CA ILE A 87 -10.80 2.12 -15.25
C ILE A 87 -10.70 2.72 -13.85
N SER A 88 -11.16 1.99 -12.84
CA SER A 88 -11.11 2.42 -11.43
C SER A 88 -9.66 2.63 -10.96
N LEU A 89 -8.76 1.70 -11.28
CA LEU A 89 -7.33 1.80 -10.96
C LEU A 89 -6.63 2.96 -11.69
N LYS A 90 -7.02 3.27 -12.93
CA LYS A 90 -6.47 4.39 -13.72
C LYS A 90 -6.81 5.76 -13.13
N ALA A 91 -7.86 5.89 -12.34
CA ALA A 91 -8.16 7.15 -11.66
C ALA A 91 -7.05 7.58 -10.67
N MET A 92 -6.29 6.62 -10.15
CA MET A 92 -5.15 6.80 -9.24
C MET A 92 -3.80 6.92 -9.97
N HIS A 93 -3.81 7.04 -11.30
CA HIS A 93 -2.61 7.36 -12.07
C HIS A 93 -2.03 8.73 -11.64
N PRO A 94 -0.69 8.93 -11.64
CA PRO A 94 0.36 8.02 -12.10
C PRO A 94 0.80 6.94 -11.10
N TRP A 95 0.90 5.70 -11.60
CA TRP A 95 1.49 4.58 -10.88
C TRP A 95 2.99 4.47 -11.18
N ARG A 96 3.82 4.96 -10.26
CA ARG A 96 5.27 5.07 -10.50
C ARG A 96 6.07 3.84 -10.09
N LYS A 97 5.77 3.21 -8.94
CA LYS A 97 6.54 2.06 -8.42
C LYS A 97 5.69 0.79 -8.40
N GLY A 98 6.21 -0.32 -8.92
CA GLY A 98 5.52 -1.61 -9.04
C GLY A 98 6.42 -2.69 -9.66
N PRO A 99 5.86 -3.75 -10.26
CA PRO A 99 4.48 -3.87 -10.73
C PRO A 99 3.50 -4.48 -9.71
N PHE A 100 2.20 -4.33 -9.99
CA PHE A 100 1.11 -4.98 -9.25
C PHE A 100 0.22 -5.81 -10.19
N ASN A 101 -0.47 -6.79 -9.62
CA ASN A 101 -1.58 -7.49 -10.26
C ASN A 101 -2.74 -7.57 -9.27
N LEU A 102 -3.79 -6.77 -9.50
CA LEU A 102 -4.92 -6.66 -8.59
C LEU A 102 -6.16 -7.21 -9.28
N PHE A 103 -6.71 -8.31 -8.76
CA PHE A 103 -7.90 -8.97 -9.30
C PHE A 103 -7.80 -9.26 -10.80
N GLY A 104 -6.63 -9.73 -11.25
CA GLY A 104 -6.34 -10.05 -12.65
C GLY A 104 -5.96 -8.84 -13.53
N VAL A 105 -6.00 -7.62 -13.00
CA VAL A 105 -5.54 -6.43 -13.73
C VAL A 105 -4.07 -6.16 -13.43
N HIS A 106 -3.23 -6.29 -14.46
CA HIS A 106 -1.82 -5.94 -14.38
C HIS A 106 -1.62 -4.42 -14.42
N ILE A 107 -0.97 -3.87 -13.41
CA ILE A 107 -0.55 -2.47 -13.34
C ILE A 107 0.93 -2.42 -13.69
N ASP A 108 1.21 -2.12 -14.96
CA ASP A 108 2.55 -1.79 -15.43
C ASP A 108 2.91 -0.36 -15.01
N THR A 109 3.93 -0.24 -14.17
CA THR A 109 4.32 1.01 -13.54
C THR A 109 5.55 1.61 -14.19
N GLU A 110 5.73 2.92 -14.08
CA GLU A 110 6.91 3.62 -14.63
C GLU A 110 8.25 2.94 -14.27
N TRP A 111 8.39 2.48 -13.03
CA TRP A 111 9.58 1.83 -12.52
C TRP A 111 9.37 0.34 -12.27
N ARG A 112 10.27 -0.47 -12.87
CA ARG A 112 10.55 -1.86 -12.48
C ARG A 112 11.20 -1.92 -11.10
N SER A 113 10.37 -1.69 -10.09
CA SER A 113 10.79 -1.60 -8.69
C SER A 113 11.17 -2.97 -8.15
N ASP A 114 10.65 -4.03 -8.76
CA ASP A 114 11.07 -5.42 -8.63
C ASP A 114 12.54 -5.62 -8.97
N TRP A 115 13.06 -5.04 -10.05
CA TRP A 115 14.49 -5.17 -10.38
C TRP A 115 15.39 -4.59 -9.30
N LYS A 116 14.99 -3.46 -8.70
CA LYS A 116 15.71 -2.89 -7.55
C LYS A 116 15.65 -3.85 -6.37
N TRP A 117 14.48 -4.40 -6.08
CA TRP A 117 14.28 -5.33 -4.98
C TRP A 117 15.13 -6.61 -5.14
N GLN A 118 15.13 -7.22 -6.32
CA GLN A 118 15.92 -8.41 -6.64
C GLN A 118 17.42 -8.22 -6.35
N ARG A 119 17.95 -7.03 -6.65
CA ARG A 119 19.35 -6.68 -6.36
C ARG A 119 19.59 -6.47 -4.87
N VAL A 120 18.65 -5.87 -4.15
CA VAL A 120 18.85 -5.47 -2.73
C VAL A 120 18.56 -6.61 -1.76
N GLN A 121 17.54 -7.44 -2.02
CA GLN A 121 17.03 -8.44 -1.08
C GLN A 121 18.10 -9.44 -0.60
N GLN A 122 19.08 -9.76 -1.46
CA GLN A 122 20.16 -10.71 -1.13
C GLN A 122 21.28 -10.09 -0.28
N HIS A 123 21.24 -8.77 -0.04
CA HIS A 123 22.29 -8.02 0.65
C HIS A 123 21.82 -7.36 1.94
N ILE A 124 20.54 -7.50 2.29
CA ILE A 124 19.99 -7.00 3.55
C ILE A 124 19.88 -8.10 4.59
N ALA A 125 19.84 -7.73 5.87
CA ALA A 125 19.56 -8.69 6.93
C ALA A 125 18.18 -9.33 6.74
N PRO A 126 17.97 -10.60 7.15
CA PRO A 126 16.68 -11.26 7.07
C PRO A 126 15.58 -10.41 7.71
N LEU A 127 14.45 -10.23 7.02
CA LEU A 127 13.38 -9.33 7.44
C LEU A 127 12.39 -9.94 8.42
N LYS A 128 12.41 -11.27 8.57
CA LYS A 128 11.54 -11.99 9.50
C LYS A 128 11.57 -11.38 10.90
N GLY A 129 10.41 -10.99 11.43
CA GLY A 129 10.30 -10.47 12.79
C GLY A 129 10.69 -8.99 12.96
N ARG A 130 10.96 -8.26 11.87
CA ARG A 130 11.45 -6.88 11.95
C ARG A 130 10.33 -5.86 11.82
N THR A 131 10.48 -4.79 12.58
CA THR A 131 9.83 -3.49 12.31
C THR A 131 10.67 -2.70 11.32
N VAL A 132 10.08 -2.25 10.22
CA VAL A 132 10.79 -1.57 9.12
C VAL A 132 10.13 -0.23 8.79
N LEU A 133 10.96 0.81 8.62
CA LEU A 133 10.56 2.13 8.13
C LEU A 133 11.02 2.29 6.67
N ASP A 134 10.10 2.55 5.75
CA ASP A 134 10.39 2.87 4.34
C ASP A 134 10.16 4.38 4.09
N VAL A 135 11.25 5.13 3.98
CA VAL A 135 11.24 6.60 3.81
C VAL A 135 11.13 6.95 2.33
N GLY A 136 10.08 7.69 1.95
CA GLY A 136 9.76 7.96 0.55
C GLY A 136 9.23 6.72 -0.15
N CYS A 137 8.30 6.01 0.50
CA CYS A 137 7.81 4.71 0.06
C CYS A 137 7.02 4.76 -1.26
N GLY A 138 6.49 5.92 -1.67
CA GLY A 138 5.62 6.06 -2.84
C GLY A 138 4.39 5.15 -2.74
N SER A 139 4.12 4.35 -3.76
CA SER A 139 3.00 3.39 -3.77
C SER A 139 3.11 2.25 -2.73
N GLY A 140 4.23 2.16 -2.00
CA GLY A 140 4.44 1.11 -0.99
C GLY A 140 4.80 -0.26 -1.55
N TYR A 141 5.11 -0.37 -2.86
CA TYR A 141 5.51 -1.63 -3.49
C TYR A 141 6.58 -2.40 -2.67
N HIS A 142 7.64 -1.72 -2.23
CA HIS A 142 8.71 -2.36 -1.45
C HIS A 142 8.25 -2.81 -0.07
N MET A 143 7.30 -2.10 0.56
CA MET A 143 6.74 -2.54 1.84
C MET A 143 6.00 -3.88 1.70
N TRP A 144 5.23 -4.06 0.62
CA TRP A 144 4.57 -5.33 0.34
C TRP A 144 5.57 -6.47 0.12
N ARG A 145 6.69 -6.20 -0.58
CA ARG A 145 7.77 -7.19 -0.76
C ARG A 145 8.43 -7.55 0.58
N MET A 146 8.71 -6.57 1.42
CA MET A 146 9.27 -6.80 2.76
C MET A 146 8.30 -7.59 3.66
N LEU A 147 6.98 -7.35 3.56
CA LEU A 147 5.96 -8.16 4.23
C LEU A 147 6.00 -9.61 3.74
N GLY A 148 6.19 -9.83 2.43
CA GLY A 148 6.39 -11.17 1.86
C GLY A 148 7.62 -11.90 2.42
N GLU A 149 8.66 -11.17 2.81
CA GLU A 149 9.86 -11.70 3.48
C GLU A 149 9.70 -11.85 5.02
N GLY A 150 8.50 -11.60 5.54
CA GLY A 150 8.13 -11.87 6.94
C GLY A 150 8.40 -10.73 7.92
N ALA A 151 8.56 -9.48 7.46
CA ALA A 151 8.55 -8.33 8.36
C ALA A 151 7.23 -8.26 9.17
N ASP A 152 7.31 -7.94 10.45
CA ASP A 152 6.16 -7.94 11.36
C ASP A 152 5.37 -6.63 11.28
N LEU A 153 6.08 -5.51 11.13
CA LEU A 153 5.48 -4.18 11.02
C LEU A 153 6.23 -3.36 9.98
N LEU A 154 5.48 -2.72 9.09
CA LEU A 154 6.01 -1.79 8.11
C LEU A 154 5.32 -0.45 8.24
N ILE A 155 6.12 0.61 8.35
CA ILE A 155 5.64 1.99 8.30
C ILE A 155 6.26 2.64 7.08
N GLY A 156 5.42 3.11 6.18
CA GLY A 156 5.83 3.93 5.03
C GLY A 156 5.55 5.39 5.32
N VAL A 157 6.49 6.27 4.98
CA VAL A 157 6.27 7.72 5.06
C VAL A 157 6.51 8.36 3.70
N ASP A 158 5.51 9.05 3.20
CA ASP A 158 5.57 9.81 1.95
C ASP A 158 4.67 11.05 2.07
N PRO A 159 5.17 12.26 1.78
CA PRO A 159 4.39 13.49 1.91
C PRO A 159 3.47 13.78 0.71
N THR A 160 3.49 12.92 -0.32
CA THR A 160 2.82 13.13 -1.61
C THR A 160 1.38 12.64 -1.63
#